data_AF-A0AAC8XT02-F1
#
_entry.id   AF-A0AAC8XT02-F1
#
_cell.length_a   1.000
_cell.length_b   1.000
_cell.length_c   1.000
_cell.angle_alpha   90.00
_cell.angle_beta   90.00
_cell.angle_gamma   90.00
#
_symmetry.space_group_name_H-M   'P 1'
#
loop_
_entity.id
_entity.type
_entity.pdbx_description
1 polymer ?
#
loop_
_entity_poly.entity_id
_entity_poly.type
_entity_poly.pdbx_seq_one_letter_code
_entity_poly.pdbx_strand_id
1 'polypeptide(L)'
;MKSIEIDDDLYAFIASQTKHIGESASEILRRLLLPEDGEIKGASNASQPDESVQTTPAPVATATTAAASAQKAEAKPATKPVTKAAPKTTAAKAAVTKSAAAKSTPPAKAPVKKDVAAPVVTEIENHNKDDIVGMVSKDALSTFTKRVDQFLFILSAAHKLNSDTFENVKSIIGKNRTYFATSKEALLENGSSTNPKAIPDSPFWVVTNNNTAKKVNMLEQVLRTLGYEPDVVETVVSRFAPEGK
;
A
#
# COMPACT_ATOMS: atom_id res chain seq x y z
N MET A 1 3.26 16.35 -10.54
CA MET A 1 1.90 16.06 -10.04
C MET A 1 1.95 14.75 -9.26
N LYS A 2 0.90 14.38 -8.50
CA LYS A 2 0.72 12.97 -8.07
C LYS A 2 -0.13 12.26 -9.13
N SER A 3 0.18 11.00 -9.41
CA SER A 3 -0.60 10.16 -10.33
C SER A 3 -1.41 9.14 -9.54
N ILE A 4 -2.63 8.88 -10.01
CA ILE A 4 -3.50 7.80 -9.53
C ILE A 4 -3.96 6.99 -10.73
N GLU A 5 -4.17 5.70 -10.53
CA GLU A 5 -4.74 4.79 -11.52
C GLU A 5 -6.22 4.55 -11.17
N ILE A 6 -7.08 4.46 -12.18
CA ILE A 6 -8.53 4.29 -12.07
C ILE A 6 -9.02 3.38 -13.18
N ASP A 7 -10.16 2.72 -12.97
CA ASP A 7 -10.78 1.84 -13.98
C ASP A 7 -11.30 2.62 -15.20
N ASP A 8 -11.34 1.99 -16.37
CA ASP A 8 -11.74 2.61 -17.64
C ASP A 8 -13.13 3.25 -17.59
N ASP A 9 -14.10 2.63 -16.92
CA ASP A 9 -15.47 3.16 -16.75
C ASP A 9 -15.47 4.45 -15.91
N LEU A 10 -14.61 4.54 -14.89
CA LEU A 10 -14.46 5.73 -14.04
C LEU A 10 -13.70 6.83 -14.78
N TYR A 11 -12.69 6.48 -15.58
CA TYR A 11 -12.02 7.41 -16.48
C TYR A 11 -12.99 8.01 -17.51
N ALA A 12 -13.81 7.17 -18.15
CA ALA A 12 -14.84 7.61 -19.10
C ALA A 12 -15.88 8.53 -18.43
N PHE A 13 -16.31 8.21 -17.21
CA PHE A 13 -17.19 9.09 -16.43
C PHE A 13 -16.55 10.44 -16.14
N ILE A 14 -15.31 10.49 -15.62
CA ILE A 14 -14.62 11.76 -15.32
C ILE A 14 -14.40 12.58 -16.61
N ALA A 15 -13.98 11.94 -17.71
CA ALA A 15 -13.81 12.61 -19.00
C ALA A 15 -15.12 13.22 -19.53
N SER A 16 -16.26 12.56 -19.32
CA SER A 16 -17.59 13.06 -19.70
C SER A 16 -18.01 14.37 -18.99
N GLN A 17 -17.36 14.69 -17.86
CA GLN A 17 -17.67 15.86 -17.03
C GLN A 17 -16.79 17.10 -17.35
N THR A 18 -16.02 17.04 -18.43
CA THR A 18 -15.24 18.18 -18.96
C THR A 18 -16.18 19.31 -19.41
N LYS A 19 -15.94 20.57 -19.00
CA LYS A 19 -16.76 21.73 -19.39
C LYS A 19 -16.00 22.72 -20.29
N HIS A 20 -14.73 22.99 -20.00
CA HIS A 20 -13.86 23.82 -20.83
C HIS A 20 -12.78 22.97 -21.51
N ILE A 21 -12.42 23.32 -22.75
CA ILE A 21 -11.39 22.61 -23.50
C ILE A 21 -10.01 22.83 -22.85
N GLY A 22 -9.33 21.74 -22.51
CA GLY A 22 -8.03 21.80 -21.82
C GLY A 22 -8.09 21.82 -20.28
N GLU A 23 -9.26 21.62 -19.66
CA GLU A 23 -9.34 21.35 -18.21
C GLU A 23 -8.45 20.17 -17.80
N SER A 24 -7.76 20.30 -16.67
CA SER A 24 -7.07 19.17 -16.07
C SER A 24 -8.05 18.27 -15.31
N ALA A 25 -7.75 16.96 -15.26
CA ALA A 25 -8.53 16.02 -14.46
C ALA A 25 -8.62 16.41 -12.97
N SER A 26 -7.67 17.21 -12.46
CA SER A 26 -7.72 17.74 -11.08
C SER A 26 -8.77 18.84 -10.88
N GLU A 27 -9.05 19.65 -11.89
CA GLU A 27 -10.10 20.68 -11.84
C GLU A 27 -11.49 20.05 -11.99
N ILE A 28 -11.62 19.08 -12.89
CA ILE A 28 -12.83 18.26 -13.04
C ILE A 28 -13.15 17.56 -11.71
N LEU A 29 -12.17 16.86 -11.10
CA LEU A 29 -12.36 16.17 -9.82
C LEU A 29 -12.68 17.12 -8.66
N ARG A 30 -12.06 18.31 -8.60
CA ARG A 30 -12.43 19.35 -7.61
C ARG A 30 -13.90 19.73 -7.75
N ARG A 31 -14.36 20.03 -8.97
CA ARG A 31 -15.76 20.37 -9.27
C ARG A 31 -16.76 19.25 -8.95
N LEU A 32 -16.35 17.99 -8.95
CA LEU A 32 -17.21 16.86 -8.57
C LEU A 32 -17.21 16.54 -7.07
N LEU A 33 -16.08 16.69 -6.37
CA LEU A 33 -15.97 16.37 -4.94
C LEU A 33 -16.23 17.57 -4.01
N LEU A 34 -16.03 18.79 -4.49
CA LEU A 34 -16.21 20.04 -3.76
C LEU A 34 -17.07 21.00 -4.60
N PRO A 35 -18.40 20.89 -4.56
CA PRO A 35 -19.25 21.99 -5.00
C PRO A 35 -19.07 23.17 -4.01
N GLU A 36 -18.64 24.33 -4.50
CA GLU A 36 -18.38 25.50 -3.64
C GLU A 36 -19.67 26.12 -3.07
N ASP A 37 -20.82 25.85 -3.71
CA ASP A 37 -22.15 26.05 -3.15
C ASP A 37 -22.73 24.71 -2.67
N GLY A 38 -23.26 24.68 -1.45
CA GLY A 38 -23.54 23.46 -0.67
C GLY A 38 -24.72 22.58 -1.11
N GLU A 39 -24.89 22.31 -2.41
CA GLU A 39 -25.96 21.46 -2.94
C GLU A 39 -25.48 20.05 -3.32
N ILE A 40 -25.75 19.07 -2.44
CA ILE A 40 -25.76 17.64 -2.80
C ILE A 40 -26.94 17.36 -3.74
N LYS A 41 -26.69 17.36 -5.05
CA LYS A 41 -27.74 17.21 -6.09
C LYS A 41 -28.27 15.79 -6.24
N GLY A 42 -29.08 15.40 -5.27
CA GLY A 42 -30.10 14.34 -5.38
C GLY A 42 -31.49 14.91 -5.12
N ALA A 43 -32.43 14.61 -6.03
CA ALA A 43 -33.87 14.97 -6.02
C ALA A 43 -34.28 16.39 -6.48
N SER A 44 -35.16 16.39 -7.49
CA SER A 44 -36.31 17.29 -7.73
C SER A 44 -36.22 18.82 -7.65
N ASN A 45 -36.21 19.44 -8.84
CA ASN A 45 -37.25 20.35 -9.36
C ASN A 45 -37.45 21.78 -8.77
N ALA A 46 -37.32 22.76 -9.70
CA ALA A 46 -37.95 24.10 -9.75
C ALA A 46 -37.68 25.15 -8.64
N SER A 47 -36.91 26.20 -8.99
CA SER A 47 -37.41 27.58 -9.14
C SER A 47 -36.34 28.54 -9.74
N GLN A 48 -36.79 29.60 -10.41
CA GLN A 48 -36.04 30.85 -10.72
C GLN A 48 -36.41 31.92 -9.66
N PRO A 49 -35.67 33.03 -9.40
CA PRO A 49 -35.13 34.03 -10.36
C PRO A 49 -33.57 34.15 -10.28
N ASP A 50 -32.81 34.97 -11.02
CA ASP A 50 -33.02 36.23 -11.80
C ASP A 50 -33.20 37.51 -10.92
N GLU A 51 -32.83 38.73 -11.31
CA GLU A 51 -32.05 39.26 -12.46
C GLU A 51 -30.60 39.62 -11.97
N SER A 52 -29.84 40.71 -12.27
CA SER A 52 -30.03 41.94 -13.05
C SER A 52 -28.83 42.36 -13.93
N VAL A 53 -29.09 43.29 -14.84
CA VAL A 53 -28.27 43.72 -16.00
C VAL A 53 -27.46 45.01 -15.80
N GLN A 54 -26.22 45.09 -16.34
CA GLN A 54 -25.56 46.28 -16.95
C GLN A 54 -24.18 45.87 -17.53
N THR A 55 -23.86 45.78 -18.84
CA THR A 55 -23.93 46.67 -20.03
C THR A 55 -22.81 47.73 -20.17
N THR A 56 -21.90 47.54 -21.13
CA THR A 56 -21.48 48.56 -22.13
C THR A 56 -20.65 47.92 -23.28
N PRO A 57 -20.60 48.47 -24.53
CA PRO A 57 -20.13 47.69 -25.69
C PRO A 57 -19.09 48.34 -26.65
N ALA A 58 -18.27 47.48 -27.27
CA ALA A 58 -17.70 47.61 -28.64
C ALA A 58 -16.67 48.76 -28.92
N PRO A 59 -16.02 48.88 -30.12
CA PRO A 59 -16.16 48.07 -31.35
C PRO A 59 -14.87 47.66 -32.16
N VAL A 60 -15.06 46.63 -33.01
CA VAL A 60 -14.46 46.26 -34.33
C VAL A 60 -12.94 46.34 -34.68
N ALA A 61 -12.40 45.20 -35.16
CA ALA A 61 -11.70 44.99 -36.47
C ALA A 61 -11.19 43.51 -36.55
N THR A 62 -11.70 42.54 -37.35
CA THR A 62 -11.88 42.32 -38.82
C THR A 62 -10.68 41.69 -39.57
N ALA A 63 -10.98 40.75 -40.50
CA ALA A 63 -10.12 39.90 -41.36
C ALA A 63 -9.44 38.68 -40.64
N THR A 64 -9.47 37.40 -41.08
CA THR A 64 -9.58 36.71 -42.40
C THR A 64 -8.21 36.63 -43.12
N THR A 65 -7.67 35.49 -43.59
CA THR A 65 -8.27 34.37 -44.38
C THR A 65 -7.55 33.00 -44.19
N ALA A 66 -8.09 31.93 -44.80
CA ALA A 66 -7.71 30.51 -44.68
C ALA A 66 -6.62 29.97 -45.65
N ALA A 67 -6.12 28.75 -45.38
CA ALA A 67 -5.72 27.68 -46.33
C ALA A 67 -5.47 26.36 -45.51
N ALA A 68 -6.16 25.22 -45.73
CA ALA A 68 -5.99 24.19 -46.77
C ALA A 68 -4.72 23.30 -46.60
N SER A 69 -4.70 21.95 -46.76
CA SER A 69 -5.76 20.95 -47.04
C SER A 69 -5.25 19.49 -46.93
N ALA A 70 -6.17 18.51 -46.74
CA ALA A 70 -6.10 17.08 -47.18
C ALA A 70 -5.00 16.13 -46.60
N GLN A 71 -5.06 14.78 -46.63
CA GLN A 71 -6.11 13.74 -46.76
C GLN A 71 -5.56 12.39 -46.17
N LYS A 72 -6.39 11.46 -45.66
CA LYS A 72 -6.80 10.12 -46.24
C LYS A 72 -5.67 9.33 -46.96
N ALA A 73 -5.50 8.00 -46.88
CA ALA A 73 -6.31 6.86 -46.38
C ALA A 73 -5.38 5.66 -45.95
N GLU A 74 -5.73 4.69 -45.09
CA GLU A 74 -6.48 3.42 -45.34
C GLU A 74 -5.74 2.38 -46.25
N ALA A 75 -5.64 1.06 -46.01
CA ALA A 75 -5.70 0.17 -44.82
C ALA A 75 -5.32 -1.29 -45.23
N LYS A 76 -4.89 -2.19 -44.30
CA LYS A 76 -5.14 -3.66 -44.37
C LYS A 76 -4.94 -4.38 -43.01
N PRO A 77 -5.78 -5.37 -42.61
CA PRO A 77 -5.76 -5.95 -41.25
C PRO A 77 -5.08 -7.34 -41.15
N ALA A 78 -4.96 -7.85 -39.91
CA ALA A 78 -4.37 -9.15 -39.57
C ALA A 78 -5.39 -10.22 -39.12
N THR A 79 -5.03 -11.48 -39.42
CA THR A 79 -5.36 -12.78 -38.80
C THR A 79 -6.47 -12.93 -37.73
N LYS A 80 -7.40 -13.87 -37.99
CA LYS A 80 -8.13 -14.72 -37.00
C LYS A 80 -7.17 -15.78 -36.35
N PRO A 81 -7.57 -16.63 -35.37
CA PRO A 81 -8.85 -16.78 -34.63
C PRO A 81 -8.68 -16.56 -33.09
N VAL A 82 -9.65 -16.79 -32.19
CA VAL A 82 -10.07 -18.09 -31.60
C VAL A 82 -11.43 -17.98 -30.87
N THR A 83 -12.07 -19.13 -30.65
CA THR A 83 -13.42 -19.42 -30.14
C THR A 83 -13.98 -18.62 -28.95
N LYS A 84 -15.29 -18.34 -29.01
CA LYS A 84 -16.17 -18.04 -27.87
C LYS A 84 -16.90 -19.33 -27.43
N ALA A 85 -16.83 -19.69 -26.16
CA ALA A 85 -17.59 -20.81 -25.57
C ALA A 85 -18.14 -20.44 -24.17
N ALA A 86 -19.34 -20.95 -23.86
CA ALA A 86 -20.10 -20.84 -22.61
C ALA A 86 -21.19 -21.96 -22.64
N PRO A 87 -22.13 -22.13 -21.69
CA PRO A 87 -22.36 -21.42 -20.41
C PRO A 87 -22.79 -22.33 -19.21
N LYS A 88 -23.13 -21.72 -18.05
CA LYS A 88 -23.95 -22.27 -16.91
C LYS A 88 -23.34 -23.49 -16.16
N THR A 89 -23.58 -23.75 -14.87
CA THR A 89 -24.82 -23.83 -14.04
C THR A 89 -24.46 -23.52 -12.55
N THR A 90 -25.17 -22.69 -11.77
CA THR A 90 -26.47 -22.81 -11.05
C THR A 90 -26.58 -23.81 -9.86
N ALA A 91 -26.84 -23.23 -8.67
CA ALA A 91 -27.78 -23.66 -7.61
C ALA A 91 -27.29 -24.40 -6.33
N ALA A 92 -28.12 -24.27 -5.27
CA ALA A 92 -28.06 -24.78 -3.88
C ALA A 92 -26.88 -24.27 -3.01
N LYS A 93 -27.04 -23.63 -1.83
CA LYS A 93 -28.06 -23.56 -0.74
C LYS A 93 -27.92 -24.63 0.36
N ALA A 94 -27.25 -24.27 1.44
CA ALA A 94 -27.46 -24.81 2.79
C ALA A 94 -27.24 -23.68 3.83
N ALA A 95 -28.00 -23.68 4.92
CA ALA A 95 -27.85 -22.71 6.01
C ALA A 95 -28.23 -23.36 7.34
N VAL A 96 -27.33 -23.36 8.32
CA VAL A 96 -27.61 -23.85 9.68
C VAL A 96 -27.08 -22.86 10.73
N THR A 97 -27.99 -22.55 11.63
CA THR A 97 -28.02 -21.60 12.74
C THR A 97 -26.89 -21.66 13.78
N LYS A 98 -26.61 -20.46 14.33
CA LYS A 98 -26.47 -20.14 15.77
C LYS A 98 -25.57 -21.01 16.68
N SER A 99 -24.61 -20.36 17.33
CA SER A 99 -24.42 -20.49 18.77
C SER A 99 -24.24 -19.10 19.40
N ALA A 100 -24.82 -18.86 20.57
CA ALA A 100 -24.81 -17.56 21.23
C ALA A 100 -25.03 -17.68 22.77
N ALA A 101 -23.95 -17.96 23.50
CA ALA A 101 -23.82 -17.89 24.96
C ALA A 101 -22.33 -18.05 25.33
N ALA A 102 -21.78 -17.47 26.41
CA ALA A 102 -22.27 -16.37 27.25
C ALA A 102 -21.12 -15.75 28.08
N LYS A 103 -21.12 -14.41 28.18
CA LYS A 103 -20.91 -13.61 29.40
C LYS A 103 -19.98 -14.17 30.52
N SER A 104 -18.76 -13.64 30.62
CA SER A 104 -18.05 -13.51 31.92
C SER A 104 -16.90 -12.49 31.92
N THR A 105 -17.09 -11.39 32.65
CA THR A 105 -16.06 -10.49 33.20
C THR A 105 -16.59 -9.90 34.51
N PRO A 106 -15.76 -9.31 35.38
CA PRO A 106 -14.40 -9.68 35.79
C PRO A 106 -14.44 -10.27 37.24
N PRO A 107 -13.35 -10.27 38.02
CA PRO A 107 -13.13 -9.09 38.87
C PRO A 107 -11.66 -8.64 38.98
N ALA A 108 -11.47 -7.36 39.28
CA ALA A 108 -10.14 -6.80 39.58
C ALA A 108 -9.68 -7.14 41.01
N LYS A 109 -8.36 -7.19 41.22
CA LYS A 109 -7.78 -7.15 42.58
C LYS A 109 -6.39 -6.48 42.60
N ALA A 110 -6.38 -5.16 42.68
CA ALA A 110 -5.27 -4.46 43.34
C ALA A 110 -5.35 -4.76 44.86
N PRO A 111 -4.21 -4.72 45.57
CA PRO A 111 -3.97 -3.51 46.35
C PRO A 111 -2.53 -2.97 46.26
N VAL A 112 -2.41 -1.66 46.44
CA VAL A 112 -1.13 -0.95 46.52
C VAL A 112 -0.34 -1.27 47.79
N LYS A 113 0.99 -1.32 47.67
CA LYS A 113 1.92 -0.62 48.58
C LYS A 113 3.11 -0.10 47.76
N LYS A 114 3.73 0.98 48.27
CA LYS A 114 5.00 1.53 47.77
C LYS A 114 6.14 0.70 48.34
N ASP A 115 7.29 0.65 47.66
CA ASP A 115 8.54 1.13 48.26
C ASP A 115 9.60 1.48 47.20
N VAL A 116 10.73 2.05 47.62
CA VAL A 116 11.76 2.64 46.73
C VAL A 116 13.05 1.79 46.70
N ALA A 117 13.50 1.38 45.50
CA ALA A 117 14.90 1.06 45.23
C ALA A 117 15.22 1.05 43.72
N ALA A 118 16.46 1.41 43.38
CA ALA A 118 17.21 1.15 42.15
C ALA A 118 16.50 1.21 40.77
N PRO A 119 16.94 2.08 39.83
CA PRO A 119 16.82 1.73 38.42
C PRO A 119 17.73 0.52 38.17
N VAL A 120 17.13 -0.66 38.05
CA VAL A 120 17.84 -1.86 37.58
C VAL A 120 18.35 -1.53 36.18
N VAL A 121 19.67 -1.45 36.04
CA VAL A 121 20.30 -1.48 34.72
C VAL A 121 20.01 -2.86 34.18
N THR A 122 19.03 -2.95 33.28
CA THR A 122 18.61 -4.23 32.68
C THR A 122 19.81 -4.84 31.99
N GLU A 123 20.33 -5.89 32.60
CA GLU A 123 21.45 -6.67 32.09
C GLU A 123 21.09 -7.14 30.69
N ILE A 124 22.01 -6.97 29.74
CA ILE A 124 21.76 -7.29 28.34
C ILE A 124 21.70 -8.80 28.24
N GLU A 125 20.49 -9.36 28.28
CA GLU A 125 20.24 -10.77 27.96
C GLU A 125 20.61 -10.98 26.49
N ASN A 126 21.88 -11.31 26.27
CA ASN A 126 22.41 -11.84 25.02
C ASN A 126 21.75 -13.20 24.77
N HIS A 127 20.49 -13.17 24.32
CA HIS A 127 19.87 -14.31 23.64
C HIS A 127 20.88 -14.82 22.63
N ASN A 128 21.20 -16.12 22.73
CA ASN A 128 22.36 -16.68 22.06
C ASN A 128 22.27 -16.38 20.56
N LYS A 129 23.25 -15.63 20.04
CA LYS A 129 23.11 -14.98 18.73
C LYS A 129 23.00 -16.00 17.59
N ASP A 130 23.41 -17.25 17.82
CA ASP A 130 23.21 -18.39 16.93
C ASP A 130 21.76 -18.93 16.85
N ASP A 131 20.83 -18.56 17.73
CA ASP A 131 19.48 -19.13 17.73
C ASP A 131 18.68 -18.73 16.47
N ILE A 132 18.89 -17.51 15.97
CA ILE A 132 18.37 -17.11 14.64
C ILE A 132 18.99 -17.95 13.52
N VAL A 133 20.24 -18.38 13.67
CA VAL A 133 20.92 -19.27 12.72
C VAL A 133 20.33 -20.69 12.76
N GLY A 134 19.84 -21.14 13.90
CA GLY A 134 19.04 -22.37 14.04
C GLY A 134 17.66 -22.25 13.38
N MET A 135 16.88 -21.23 13.76
CA MET A 135 15.54 -20.98 13.19
C MET A 135 15.59 -20.74 11.67
N VAL A 136 16.59 -20.01 11.17
CA VAL A 136 16.80 -19.70 9.76
C VAL A 136 17.71 -20.76 9.11
N SER A 137 17.28 -22.01 9.24
CA SER A 137 17.88 -23.16 8.56
C SER A 137 17.60 -23.13 7.05
N LYS A 138 18.53 -23.67 6.25
CA LYS A 138 18.44 -23.63 4.79
C LYS A 138 17.21 -24.37 4.25
N ASP A 139 16.83 -25.47 4.88
CA ASP A 139 15.65 -26.28 4.55
C ASP A 139 14.33 -25.56 4.87
N ALA A 140 14.29 -24.82 5.98
CA ALA A 140 13.16 -23.96 6.34
C ALA A 140 12.96 -22.86 5.27
N LEU A 141 14.05 -22.22 4.81
CA LEU A 141 13.98 -21.27 3.69
C LEU A 141 13.61 -21.94 2.35
N SER A 142 14.10 -23.16 2.10
CA SER A 142 13.81 -23.92 0.88
C SER A 142 12.36 -24.37 0.78
N THR A 143 11.65 -24.46 1.91
CA THR A 143 10.20 -24.71 1.97
C THR A 143 9.39 -23.58 1.32
N PHE A 144 9.90 -22.34 1.32
CA PHE A 144 9.26 -21.19 0.69
C PHE A 144 9.79 -20.98 -0.74
N THR A 145 8.93 -21.20 -1.75
CA THR A 145 9.31 -21.04 -3.17
C THR A 145 9.58 -19.59 -3.60
N LYS A 146 9.08 -18.60 -2.84
CA LYS A 146 9.20 -17.16 -3.17
C LYS A 146 10.19 -16.47 -2.24
N ARG A 147 11.16 -15.75 -2.83
CA ARG A 147 12.11 -14.89 -2.09
C ARG A 147 11.45 -13.86 -1.17
N VAL A 148 10.23 -13.41 -1.48
CA VAL A 148 9.46 -12.52 -0.60
C VAL A 148 9.01 -13.23 0.68
N ASP A 149 8.61 -14.49 0.58
CA ASP A 149 8.03 -15.22 1.70
C ASP A 149 9.14 -15.81 2.60
N GLN A 150 10.28 -16.18 1.99
CA GLN A 150 11.55 -16.39 2.71
C GLN A 150 11.96 -15.16 3.53
N PHE A 151 11.89 -13.96 2.95
CA PHE A 151 12.24 -12.72 3.64
C PHE A 151 11.30 -12.40 4.81
N LEU A 152 9.99 -12.62 4.63
CA LEU A 152 9.00 -12.50 5.72
C LEU A 152 9.26 -13.50 6.86
N PHE A 153 9.63 -14.76 6.54
CA PHE A 153 9.96 -15.78 7.54
C PHE A 153 11.14 -15.35 8.43
N ILE A 154 12.22 -14.85 7.83
CA ILE A 154 13.41 -14.40 8.59
C ILE A 154 13.05 -13.21 9.50
N LEU A 155 12.26 -12.25 9.01
CA LEU A 155 11.79 -11.13 9.83
C LEU A 155 10.92 -11.61 11.00
N SER A 156 10.06 -12.61 10.80
CA SER A 156 9.26 -13.19 11.89
C SER A 156 10.11 -13.92 12.92
N ALA A 157 11.16 -14.64 12.51
CA ALA A 157 12.12 -15.25 13.44
C ALA A 157 12.87 -14.18 14.26
N ALA A 158 13.39 -13.15 13.60
CA ALA A 158 14.08 -12.03 14.24
C ALA A 158 13.20 -11.31 15.28
N HIS A 159 11.92 -11.09 14.96
CA HIS A 159 10.92 -10.50 15.87
C HIS A 159 10.63 -11.40 17.07
N LYS A 160 10.46 -12.71 16.86
CA LYS A 160 10.15 -13.68 17.94
C LYS A 160 11.28 -13.84 18.96
N LEU A 161 12.53 -13.59 18.54
CA LEU A 161 13.71 -13.65 19.42
C LEU A 161 14.02 -12.31 20.11
N ASN A 162 13.54 -11.18 19.57
CA ASN A 162 13.89 -9.82 20.04
C ASN A 162 12.72 -8.83 19.87
N SER A 163 11.54 -9.15 20.39
CA SER A 163 10.33 -8.34 20.16
C SER A 163 10.49 -6.88 20.64
N ASP A 164 11.13 -6.68 21.79
CA ASP A 164 11.38 -5.38 22.42
C ASP A 164 12.32 -4.50 21.58
N THR A 165 13.42 -5.07 21.07
CA THR A 165 14.40 -4.35 20.25
C THR A 165 13.90 -4.11 18.82
N PHE A 166 12.86 -4.82 18.37
CA PHE A 166 12.35 -4.73 16.99
C PHE A 166 11.71 -3.38 16.66
N GLU A 167 11.24 -2.60 17.64
CA GLU A 167 10.82 -1.21 17.44
C GLU A 167 11.86 -0.37 16.67
N ASN A 168 13.15 -0.61 16.93
CA ASN A 168 14.27 0.13 16.32
C ASN A 168 14.39 -0.08 14.80
N VAL A 169 13.81 -1.16 14.27
CA VAL A 169 13.73 -1.44 12.82
C VAL A 169 13.00 -0.33 12.06
N LYS A 170 12.13 0.45 12.72
CA LYS A 170 11.51 1.68 12.16
C LYS A 170 12.54 2.74 11.73
N SER A 171 13.75 2.73 12.29
CA SER A 171 14.84 3.63 11.87
C SER A 171 15.43 3.27 10.49
N ILE A 172 15.13 2.09 9.95
CA ILE A 172 15.62 1.63 8.65
C ILE A 172 14.72 2.20 7.57
N ILE A 173 15.10 3.38 7.07
CA ILE A 173 14.39 4.11 6.01
C ILE A 173 15.24 4.22 4.73
N GLY A 174 14.56 4.24 3.59
CA GLY A 174 15.13 4.59 2.28
C GLY A 174 14.94 6.08 1.98
N LYS A 175 15.73 6.61 1.03
CA LYS A 175 15.83 8.04 0.68
C LYS A 175 14.51 8.80 0.59
N ASN A 176 13.43 8.15 0.13
CA ASN A 176 12.08 8.69 0.04
C ASN A 176 11.01 7.63 0.40
N ARG A 177 11.37 6.61 1.20
CA ARG A 177 10.46 5.49 1.53
C ARG A 177 10.76 4.91 2.91
N THR A 178 9.82 5.00 3.84
CA THR A 178 9.78 4.12 5.03
C THR A 178 9.75 2.66 4.58
N TYR A 179 10.59 1.79 5.17
CA TYR A 179 10.59 0.35 4.83
C TYR A 179 9.75 -0.50 5.79
N PHE A 180 9.63 -0.08 7.06
CA PHE A 180 8.92 -0.80 8.12
C PHE A 180 8.00 0.14 8.90
N ALA A 181 6.77 -0.28 9.18
CA ALA A 181 5.79 0.50 9.94
C ALA A 181 4.79 -0.40 10.67
N THR A 182 4.07 0.13 11.68
CA THR A 182 3.00 -0.60 12.39
C THR A 182 1.64 -0.55 11.66
N SER A 183 1.49 0.31 10.65
CA SER A 183 0.33 0.33 9.74
C SER A 183 0.78 0.13 8.30
N LYS A 184 -0.06 -0.57 7.53
CA LYS A 184 0.03 -0.68 6.08
C LYS A 184 0.03 0.70 5.40
N GLU A 185 -0.75 1.65 5.91
CA GLU A 185 -1.05 2.94 5.27
C GLU A 185 0.17 3.85 5.22
N ALA A 186 0.96 3.90 6.30
CA ALA A 186 2.23 4.64 6.35
C ALA A 186 3.25 4.18 5.28
N LEU A 187 3.12 2.94 4.79
CA LEU A 187 3.92 2.42 3.67
C LEU A 187 3.32 2.75 2.29
N LEU A 188 2.02 3.09 2.20
CA LEU A 188 1.41 3.62 0.97
C LEU A 188 1.55 5.14 0.83
N GLU A 189 1.60 5.91 1.92
CA GLU A 189 1.88 7.36 1.88
C GLU A 189 3.20 7.68 1.18
N ASN A 190 4.20 6.82 1.39
CA ASN A 190 5.51 6.85 0.73
C ASN A 190 5.48 6.38 -0.75
N GLY A 191 4.29 6.08 -1.28
CA GLY A 191 4.00 5.72 -2.66
C GLY A 191 3.34 4.34 -2.81
N SER A 192 2.33 4.24 -3.67
CA SER A 192 1.59 2.99 -3.96
C SER A 192 2.49 1.81 -4.36
N SER A 193 3.62 2.09 -5.03
CA SER A 193 4.60 1.11 -5.51
C SER A 193 5.50 0.51 -4.41
N THR A 194 5.02 0.37 -3.18
CA THR A 194 5.71 -0.29 -2.07
C THR A 194 5.30 -1.76 -1.87
N ASN A 195 4.06 -2.12 -2.21
CA ASN A 195 3.47 -3.46 -2.00
C ASN A 195 3.78 -4.01 -0.57
N PRO A 196 3.20 -3.40 0.48
CA PRO A 196 3.48 -3.80 1.85
C PRO A 196 2.78 -5.11 2.22
N LYS A 197 3.52 -6.02 2.87
CA LYS A 197 2.99 -7.24 3.49
C LYS A 197 3.21 -7.16 5.01
N ALA A 198 2.29 -7.72 5.79
CA ALA A 198 2.51 -7.95 7.22
C ALA A 198 3.61 -9.01 7.43
N ILE A 199 4.40 -8.86 8.49
CA ILE A 199 5.35 -9.87 8.95
C ILE A 199 4.56 -10.87 9.82
N PRO A 200 4.72 -12.19 9.63
CA PRO A 200 4.10 -13.18 10.51
C PRO A 200 4.51 -12.99 11.99
N ASP A 201 3.62 -13.36 12.92
CA ASP A 201 3.85 -13.29 14.37
C ASP A 201 4.30 -11.90 14.89
N SER A 202 3.90 -10.82 14.20
CA SER A 202 4.39 -9.46 14.43
C SER A 202 3.36 -8.38 14.05
N PRO A 203 3.30 -7.22 14.75
CA PRO A 203 2.46 -6.10 14.36
C PRO A 203 3.04 -5.26 13.20
N PHE A 204 4.25 -5.58 12.74
CA PHE A 204 4.97 -4.79 11.75
C PHE A 204 4.67 -5.20 10.30
N TRP A 205 4.58 -4.20 9.43
CA TRP A 205 4.47 -4.30 7.98
C TRP A 205 5.80 -3.96 7.33
N VAL A 206 6.11 -4.60 6.20
CA VAL A 206 7.35 -4.36 5.43
C VAL A 206 7.08 -4.16 3.93
N VAL A 207 7.80 -3.22 3.32
CA VAL A 207 7.80 -2.95 1.88
C VAL A 207 8.40 -4.12 1.10
N THR A 208 7.60 -4.83 0.30
CA THR A 208 8.08 -6.04 -0.41
C THR A 208 8.44 -5.81 -1.88
N ASN A 209 8.06 -4.66 -2.47
CA ASN A 209 8.52 -4.22 -3.79
C ASN A 209 9.96 -3.67 -3.75
N ASN A 210 10.90 -4.54 -3.40
CA ASN A 210 12.34 -4.33 -3.33
C ASN A 210 13.05 -5.49 -4.04
N ASN A 211 14.16 -5.25 -4.75
CA ASN A 211 14.95 -6.33 -5.35
C ASN A 211 15.71 -7.15 -4.29
N THR A 212 16.31 -8.29 -4.69
CA THR A 212 16.98 -9.20 -3.74
C THR A 212 18.10 -8.53 -2.97
N ALA A 213 18.97 -7.75 -3.64
CA ALA A 213 20.05 -7.00 -2.98
C ALA A 213 19.51 -5.99 -1.94
N LYS A 214 18.46 -5.22 -2.27
CA LYS A 214 17.85 -4.30 -1.30
C LYS A 214 17.20 -5.03 -0.13
N LYS A 215 16.62 -6.23 -0.34
CA LYS A 215 16.14 -7.12 0.74
C LYS A 215 17.29 -7.64 1.62
N VAL A 216 18.42 -8.03 1.03
CA VAL A 216 19.65 -8.39 1.76
C VAL A 216 20.11 -7.24 2.63
N ASN A 217 20.34 -6.05 2.07
CA ASN A 217 20.83 -4.90 2.83
C ASN A 217 19.81 -4.44 3.90
N MET A 218 18.49 -4.62 3.67
CA MET A 218 17.47 -4.38 4.70
C MET A 218 17.55 -5.40 5.84
N LEU A 219 17.71 -6.69 5.52
CA LEU A 219 17.86 -7.76 6.51
C LEU A 219 19.14 -7.58 7.33
N GLU A 220 20.26 -7.27 6.67
CA GLU A 220 21.53 -6.96 7.30
C GLU A 220 21.38 -5.78 8.29
N GLN A 221 20.74 -4.69 7.86
CA GLN A 221 20.45 -3.54 8.72
C GLN A 221 19.53 -3.90 9.90
N VAL A 222 18.50 -4.74 9.69
CA VAL A 222 17.62 -5.24 10.77
C VAL A 222 18.44 -6.00 11.81
N LEU A 223 19.22 -6.99 11.40
CA LEU A 223 19.95 -7.84 12.34
C LEU A 223 21.07 -7.08 13.07
N ARG A 224 21.76 -6.15 12.40
CA ARG A 224 22.70 -5.23 13.06
C ARG A 224 22.01 -4.31 14.07
N THR A 225 20.80 -3.82 13.77
CA THR A 225 20.00 -2.97 14.68
C THR A 225 19.47 -3.76 15.88
N LEU A 226 19.25 -5.07 15.73
CA LEU A 226 18.92 -6.00 16.81
C LEU A 226 20.14 -6.48 17.62
N GLY A 227 21.37 -6.08 17.25
CA GLY A 227 22.59 -6.40 18.00
C GLY A 227 23.25 -7.75 17.68
N TYR A 228 22.88 -8.42 16.58
CA TYR A 228 23.55 -9.66 16.14
C TYR A 228 24.99 -9.40 15.67
N GLU A 229 25.89 -10.36 15.92
CA GLU A 229 27.28 -10.30 15.44
C GLU A 229 27.36 -10.31 13.91
N PRO A 230 28.35 -9.61 13.30
CA PRO A 230 28.48 -9.53 11.84
C PRO A 230 28.55 -10.91 11.16
N ASP A 231 29.21 -11.89 11.79
CA ASP A 231 29.35 -13.28 11.29
C ASP A 231 27.99 -14.02 11.22
N VAL A 232 27.16 -13.87 12.25
CA VAL A 232 25.77 -14.38 12.28
C VAL A 232 24.94 -13.70 11.19
N VAL A 233 25.07 -12.38 11.05
CA VAL A 233 24.35 -11.61 10.01
C VAL A 233 24.75 -12.06 8.61
N GLU A 234 26.05 -12.19 8.34
CA GLU A 234 26.58 -12.67 7.06
C GLU A 234 26.14 -14.12 6.78
N THR A 235 26.10 -14.98 7.80
CA THR A 235 25.62 -16.36 7.68
C THR A 235 24.12 -16.43 7.36
N VAL A 236 23.28 -15.62 8.01
CA VAL A 236 21.84 -15.55 7.71
C VAL A 236 21.57 -14.94 6.32
N VAL A 237 22.29 -13.87 5.97
CA VAL A 237 22.26 -13.28 4.61
C VAL A 237 22.67 -14.31 3.57
N SER A 238 23.76 -15.05 3.77
CA SER A 238 24.26 -16.09 2.86
C SER A 238 23.29 -17.27 2.70
N ARG A 239 22.46 -17.56 3.70
CA ARG A 239 21.37 -18.55 3.56
C ARG A 239 20.15 -17.98 2.83
N PHE A 240 19.81 -16.71 3.04
CA PHE A 240 18.72 -16.04 2.34
C PHE A 240 19.04 -15.85 0.86
N ALA A 241 20.19 -15.24 0.55
CA ALA A 241 20.68 -14.99 -0.79
C ALA A 241 22.12 -15.49 -0.89
N PRO A 242 22.35 -16.80 -1.10
CA PRO A 242 23.66 -17.28 -1.50
C PRO A 242 24.05 -16.59 -2.81
N GLU A 243 25.22 -15.96 -2.82
CA GLU A 243 25.70 -15.16 -3.95
C GLU A 243 25.66 -15.94 -5.26
N GLY A 244 25.13 -15.29 -6.30
CA GLY A 244 24.98 -15.87 -7.62
C GLY A 244 26.30 -15.93 -8.37
N LYS A 245 26.95 -17.10 -8.33
CA LYS A 245 28.04 -17.48 -9.22
C LYS A 245 27.54 -17.75 -10.65
#